data_AF-A0A7C2KKT8-F1
#
_entry.id   AF-A0A7C2KKT8-F1
#
_cell.length_a   1.000
_cell.length_b   1.000
_cell.length_c   1.000
_cell.angle_alpha   90.00
_cell.angle_beta   90.00
_cell.angle_gamma   90.00
#
_symmetry.space_group_name_H-M   'P 1'
#
loop_
_entity.id
_entity.type
_entity.pdbx_description
1 polymer ?
#
loop_
_entity_poly.entity_id
_entity_poly.type
_entity_poly.pdbx_seq_one_letter_code
_entity_poly.pdbx_strand_id
1 'polypeptide(L)' 'MIISRTPLRVSFVGGGSDLPAFYRHEPGAVVSTAINKYIYITVNEKFDHQIRASYSITEIVERVDDLKHQLIR' A
#
# COMPACT_ATOMS: atom_id res chain seq x y z
N MET A 1 -8.10 15.02 10.14
CA MET A 1 -6.79 14.52 9.68
C MET A 1 -6.45 13.21 10.39
N ILE A 2 -6.20 12.16 9.63
CA ILE A 2 -5.74 10.84 10.10
C ILE A 2 -4.38 10.57 9.45
N ILE A 3 -3.42 10.07 10.23
CA ILE A 3 -2.08 9.72 9.75
C ILE A 3 -1.81 8.26 10.12
N SER A 4 -1.45 7.45 9.13
CA SER A 4 -0.98 6.08 9.32
C SER A 4 0.52 5.99 9.02
N ARG A 5 1.21 5.16 9.80
CA ARG A 5 2.64 4.84 9.63
C ARG A 5 2.81 3.32 9.58
N THR A 6 3.19 2.81 8.43
CA THR A 6 3.37 1.36 8.21
C THR A 6 4.85 1.04 8.02
N PRO A 7 5.45 0.12 8.80
CA PRO A 7 6.85 -0.26 8.62
C PRO A 7 7.04 -1.07 7.33
N LEU A 8 8.16 -0.84 6.66
CA LEU A 8 8.66 -1.73 5.63
C LEU A 8 9.20 -3.02 6.27
N ARG A 9 9.36 -4.06 5.46
CA ARG A 9 9.93 -5.35 5.88
C ARG A 9 11.13 -5.75 5.04
N VAL A 10 12.01 -6.54 5.64
CA VAL A 10 13.06 -7.31 4.96
C VAL A 10 12.82 -8.79 5.17
N SER A 11 13.01 -9.58 4.12
CA SER A 11 12.89 -11.04 4.16
C SER A 11 14.23 -11.69 4.44
N PHE A 12 14.26 -12.63 5.38
CA PHE A 12 15.43 -13.44 5.70
C PHE A 12 15.45 -14.74 4.89
N VAL A 13 14.33 -15.48 4.87
CA VAL A 13 14.23 -16.77 4.16
C VAL A 13 12.77 -17.07 3.80
N GLY A 14 12.58 -17.93 2.79
CA GLY A 14 11.28 -18.44 2.36
C GLY A 14 10.57 -17.57 1.31
N GLY A 15 11.18 -16.46 0.90
CA GLY A 15 10.61 -15.57 -0.13
C GLY A 15 10.29 -16.32 -1.42
N GLY A 16 9.09 -16.13 -1.95
CA GLY A 16 8.59 -16.84 -3.12
C GLY A 16 7.65 -17.99 -2.76
N SER A 17 7.78 -18.58 -1.56
CA SER A 17 6.83 -19.60 -1.08
C SER A 17 5.43 -19.03 -0.79
N ASP A 18 5.33 -17.71 -0.61
CA ASP A 18 4.11 -16.93 -0.47
C ASP A 18 3.42 -16.60 -1.81
N LEU A 19 4.01 -16.98 -2.95
CA LEU A 19 3.42 -16.77 -4.27
C LEU A 19 2.42 -17.89 -4.63
N PRO A 20 1.33 -17.58 -5.36
CA PRO A 20 0.35 -18.58 -5.79
C PRO A 20 0.94 -19.74 -6.60
N ALA A 21 2.03 -19.49 -7.34
CA ALA A 21 2.74 -20.50 -8.11
C ALA A 21 3.40 -21.58 -7.24
N PHE A 22 3.60 -21.31 -5.94
CA PHE A 22 4.19 -22.24 -4.98
C PHE A 22 3.13 -22.78 -4.01
N TYR A 23 2.46 -21.89 -3.25
CA TYR A 23 1.62 -22.34 -2.12
C TYR A 23 0.40 -23.17 -2.52
N ARG A 24 0.00 -23.14 -3.79
CA ARG A 24 -1.10 -23.96 -4.32
C ARG A 24 -0.72 -25.43 -4.51
N HIS A 25 0.58 -25.75 -4.48
CA HIS A 25 1.10 -27.11 -4.65
C HIS A 25 1.71 -27.65 -3.36
N GLU A 26 2.39 -26.81 -2.56
CA GLU A 26 3.08 -27.18 -1.33
C GLU A 26 2.87 -26.10 -0.24
N PRO A 27 2.91 -26.40 1.07
CA PRO A 27 2.83 -25.38 2.10
C PRO A 27 3.96 -24.36 2.02
N GLY A 28 3.62 -23.06 2.04
CA GLY A 28 4.58 -21.96 2.06
C GLY A 28 4.87 -21.45 3.47
N ALA A 29 6.08 -20.95 3.70
CA ALA A 29 6.49 -20.33 4.96
C ALA A 29 7.58 -19.27 4.72
N VAL A 30 7.43 -18.11 5.36
CA VAL A 30 8.39 -17.00 5.27
C VAL A 30 8.85 -16.57 6.66
N VAL A 31 10.12 -16.16 6.77
CA VAL A 31 10.64 -15.45 7.95
C VAL A 31 11.10 -14.07 7.49
N SER A 32 10.47 -13.04 8.04
CA SER A 32 10.72 -11.64 7.69
C SER A 32 10.58 -10.78 8.94
N THR A 33 11.21 -9.60 8.95
CA THR A 33 11.08 -8.64 10.05
C THR A 33 10.74 -7.26 9.53
N ALA A 34 10.00 -6.50 10.34
CA ALA A 34 9.83 -5.07 10.13
C ALA A 34 11.16 -4.34 10.37
N ILE A 35 11.43 -3.30 9.61
CA ILE A 35 12.61 -2.45 9.76
C ILE A 35 12.20 -1.02 10.13
N ASN A 36 13.16 -0.22 10.63
CA ASN A 36 12.96 1.18 10.99
C ASN A 36 12.86 2.13 9.78
N LYS A 37 12.16 1.70 8.72
CA LYS A 37 11.82 2.47 7.52
C LYS A 37 10.32 2.37 7.32
N TYR A 38 9.67 3.47 6.97
CA TYR A 38 8.21 3.56 7.06
C TYR A 38 7.62 4.24 5.83
N ILE A 39 6.41 3.82 5.46
CA ILE A 39 5.51 4.54 4.56
C ILE A 39 4.51 5.31 5.41
N TYR A 40 4.27 6.56 5.06
CA TYR A 40 3.30 7.42 5.71
C TYR A 40 2.14 7.70 4.75
N ILE A 41 0.92 7.57 5.25
CA ILE A 41 -0.30 7.96 4.53
C ILE A 41 -1.05 8.95 5.41
N THR A 42 -1.34 10.12 4.83
CA THR A 42 -2.12 11.16 5.50
C THR A 42 -3.42 11.35 4.75
N VAL A 43 -4.54 11.26 5.47
CA VAL A 43 -5.87 11.50 4.94
C VAL A 43 -6.46 12.69 5.67
N ASN A 44 -7.01 13.64 4.92
CA ASN A 44 -7.75 14.75 5.47
C ASN A 44 -9.03 14.97 4.66
N GLU A 45 -10.07 15.41 5.35
CA GLU A 45 -11.27 15.92 4.69
C GLU A 45 -10.88 17.19 3.94
N LYS A 46 -11.25 17.24 2.66
CA LYS A 46 -11.05 18.43 1.83
C LYS A 46 -12.20 19.40 2.08
N PHE A 47 -11.93 20.69 1.94
CA PHE A 47 -12.94 21.74 2.16
C PHE A 47 -14.01 21.78 1.05
N ASP A 48 -13.74 21.16 -0.09
CA ASP A 48 -14.68 21.01 -1.19
C ASP A 48 -15.01 19.51 -1.40
N HIS A 49 -15.90 19.23 -2.35
CA HIS A 49 -16.37 17.88 -2.64
C HIS A 49 -15.46 17.09 -3.59
N GLN A 50 -14.24 17.57 -3.87
CA GLN A 50 -13.29 16.86 -4.73
C GLN A 50 -12.37 15.95 -3.93
N ILE A 51 -11.85 14.94 -4.60
CA ILE A 51 -10.85 14.02 -4.07
C ILE A 51 -9.49 14.45 -4.60
N ARG A 52 -8.54 14.69 -3.69
CA ARG A 52 -7.14 14.94 -4.04
C ARG A 52 -6.27 13.77 -3.62
N ALA A 53 -5.71 13.06 -4.60
CA ALA A 53 -4.70 12.02 -4.39
C ALA A 53 -3.33 12.59 -4.76
N SER A 54 -2.37 12.55 -3.82
CA SER A 54 -1.02 13.07 -4.06
C SER A 54 0.01 11.97 -3.81
N TYR A 55 0.66 11.54 -4.90
CA TYR A 55 1.77 10.61 -4.92
C TYR A 55 2.86 11.20 -5.85
N SER A 56 3.57 10.39 -6.63
CA SER A 56 4.45 10.86 -7.72
C SER A 56 3.76 11.83 -8.70
N ILE A 57 2.42 11.79 -8.77
CA ILE A 57 1.58 12.72 -9.51
C ILE A 57 0.47 13.19 -8.56
N THR A 58 -0.04 14.40 -8.77
CA THR A 58 -1.23 14.89 -8.06
C THR A 58 -2.43 14.80 -8.97
N GLU A 59 -3.45 14.06 -8.53
CA GLU A 59 -4.75 13.95 -9.16
C GLU A 59 -5.78 14.72 -8.33
N ILE A 60 -6.68 15.45 -9.00
CA ILE A 60 -7.84 16.09 -8.38
C ILE A 60 -9.05 15.68 -9.22
N VAL A 61 -9.96 14.91 -8.63
CA VAL A 61 -11.10 14.30 -9.33
C VAL A 61 -12.38 14.45 -8.53
N GLU A 62 -13.53 14.26 -9.16
CA GLU A 62 -14.84 14.36 -8.50
C GLU A 62 -15.31 13.02 -7.92
N ARG A 63 -14.95 11.89 -8.55
CA ARG A 63 -15.35 10.54 -8.13
C ARG A 63 -14.13 9.65 -7.94
N VAL A 64 -14.23 8.70 -7.00
CA VAL A 64 -13.16 7.72 -6.73
C VAL A 64 -12.79 6.92 -7.99
N ASP A 65 -13.78 6.62 -8.83
CA ASP A 65 -13.60 5.87 -10.08
C ASP A 65 -12.74 6.59 -11.14
N ASP A 66 -12.61 7.93 -11.04
CA ASP A 66 -11.86 8.75 -11.98
C ASP A 66 -10.35 8.73 -11.70
N LEU A 67 -9.94 8.30 -10.49
CA LEU A 67 -8.53 8.17 -10.12
C LEU A 67 -7.81 7.14 -11.00
N LYS A 68 -6.65 7.52 -11.53
CA LYS A 68 -5.77 6.62 -12.27
C LYS A 68 -4.95 5.74 -11.34
N HIS A 69 -4.67 6.19 -10.12
CA HIS A 69 -3.88 5.41 -9.17
C HIS A 69 -4.66 4.22 -8.58
N GLN A 70 -4.36 3.02 -9.09
CA GLN A 70 -5.10 1.79 -8.76
C GLN A 70 -5.04 1.33 -7.30
N LEU A 71 -4.03 1.74 -6.52
CA LEU A 71 -3.94 1.37 -5.10
C LEU A 71 -4.65 2.36 -4.17
N ILE A 72 -5.00 3.54 -4.68
CA ILE A 72 -5.76 4.55 -3.90
C ILE A 72 -7.26 4.37 -4.17
N ARG A 73 -7.63 3.99 -5.40
CA ARG A 73 -8.97 3.53 -5.77
C ARG A 73 -9.29 2.20 -5.08
#